data_AF-A0A9E2L3U1-F1
#
_entry.id   AF-A0A9E2L3U1-F1
#
_cell.length_a   1.000
_cell.length_b   1.000
_cell.length_c   1.000
_cell.angle_alpha   90.00
_cell.angle_beta   90.00
_cell.angle_gamma   90.00
#
_symmetry.space_group_name_H-M   'P 1'
#
loop_
_entity.id
_entity.type
_entity.pdbx_description
1 polymer ?
#
loop_
_entity_poly.entity_id
_entity_poly.type
_entity_poly.pdbx_seq_one_letter_code
_entity_poly.pdbx_strand_id
1 'polypeptide(L)'
;MKKKSVFLILLSVACAMFFLGCGANTKTIKNLQALEEGVSSPTTIEELEDAIDKYEARVLDVMLANQQIGIWYKMLGSRYLDAQMYGLALDAFQKATEYYPQNPNLYYYVGLCAGYMSKQALDYGGTGSTAQKYNYLKLSESGYLRAVELDPNYGRALYGLGVLYIFELEQPDAAIPHLEKLLTVETRHTDGMFLLANAYYQTYEYDKAVAMYDKIIETTTSSEKKAQAEANKLIVLEAAYAQ
;
A
#
# COMPACT_ATOMS: atom_id res chain seq x y z
N MET A 1 15.76 -63.63 -24.43
CA MET A 1 16.18 -62.30 -24.91
C MET A 1 15.42 -61.26 -24.08
N LYS A 2 16.00 -60.67 -23.02
CA LYS A 2 16.59 -59.29 -22.95
C LYS A 2 15.66 -58.23 -23.57
N LYS A 3 15.27 -57.10 -22.95
CA LYS A 3 15.70 -56.37 -21.74
C LYS A 3 14.61 -55.31 -21.39
N LYS A 4 14.52 -54.95 -20.11
CA LYS A 4 13.85 -53.75 -19.55
C LYS A 4 14.42 -52.45 -20.14
N SER A 5 13.64 -51.35 -20.13
CA SER A 5 14.05 -50.03 -19.60
C SER A 5 12.90 -49.01 -19.56
N VAL A 6 12.86 -48.30 -18.44
CA VAL A 6 11.98 -47.20 -18.00
C VAL A 6 12.35 -45.88 -18.70
N PHE A 7 11.38 -45.00 -18.97
CA PHE A 7 11.59 -43.54 -18.85
C PHE A 7 10.26 -42.82 -18.53
N LEU A 8 10.17 -42.36 -17.28
CA LEU A 8 9.33 -41.25 -16.81
C LEU A 8 10.06 -39.95 -17.18
N ILE A 9 9.35 -38.86 -17.49
CA ILE A 9 9.63 -37.43 -17.14
C ILE A 9 9.05 -36.47 -18.20
N LEU A 10 8.15 -35.61 -17.71
CA LEU A 10 7.84 -34.21 -18.07
C LEU A 10 8.24 -33.67 -19.46
N LEU A 11 7.25 -33.12 -20.18
CA LEU A 11 7.45 -31.87 -20.91
C LEU A 11 6.14 -31.08 -21.13
N SER A 12 6.06 -29.92 -20.48
CA SER A 12 5.55 -28.62 -20.97
C SER A 12 4.10 -28.55 -21.46
N VAL A 13 3.20 -27.82 -20.79
CA VAL A 13 3.08 -26.35 -20.94
C VAL A 13 3.29 -25.91 -22.39
N ALA A 14 2.40 -26.32 -23.30
CA ALA A 14 2.45 -25.87 -24.70
C ALA A 14 1.08 -25.92 -25.40
N CYS A 15 -0.01 -25.57 -24.72
CA CYS A 15 -1.24 -25.16 -25.41
C CYS A 15 -1.97 -23.99 -24.71
N ALA A 16 -1.23 -23.19 -23.94
CA ALA A 16 -1.68 -21.88 -23.45
C ALA A 16 -1.11 -20.71 -24.27
N MET A 17 -0.41 -20.98 -25.38
CA MET A 17 0.18 -19.97 -26.27
C MET A 17 -0.33 -20.08 -27.71
N PHE A 18 -1.66 -20.14 -27.88
CA PHE A 18 -2.32 -19.90 -29.17
C PHE A 18 -3.49 -18.90 -29.03
N PHE A 19 -3.33 -17.89 -28.17
CA PHE A 19 -4.20 -16.71 -28.12
C PHE A 19 -3.44 -15.44 -28.49
N LEU A 20 -2.72 -15.46 -29.61
CA LEU A 20 -2.28 -14.23 -30.26
C LEU A 20 -2.83 -14.23 -31.68
N GLY A 21 -4.10 -13.81 -31.80
CA GLY A 21 -4.74 -13.58 -33.09
C GLY A 21 -5.97 -14.44 -33.33
N CYS A 22 -7.02 -14.26 -32.53
CA CYS A 22 -8.42 -14.40 -32.93
C CYS A 22 -9.26 -14.00 -31.72
N GLY A 23 -10.13 -13.00 -31.86
CA GLY A 23 -11.18 -12.77 -30.88
C GLY A 23 -11.96 -14.05 -30.73
N ALA A 24 -11.85 -14.71 -29.58
CA ALA A 24 -12.62 -15.90 -29.29
C ALA A 24 -14.09 -15.53 -29.50
N ASN A 25 -14.73 -16.15 -30.50
CA ASN A 25 -16.12 -15.91 -30.80
C ASN A 25 -16.91 -16.21 -29.52
N THR A 26 -17.60 -15.21 -28.98
CA THR A 26 -18.30 -15.29 -27.67
C THR A 26 -19.24 -16.50 -27.63
N LYS A 27 -19.74 -16.92 -28.81
CA LYS A 27 -20.55 -18.13 -28.99
C LYS A 27 -19.80 -19.43 -28.69
N THR A 28 -18.53 -19.56 -29.10
CA THR A 28 -17.72 -20.75 -28.84
C THR A 28 -17.39 -20.90 -27.37
N ILE A 29 -17.07 -19.78 -26.69
CA ILE A 29 -16.86 -19.77 -25.23
C ILE A 29 -18.14 -20.18 -24.50
N LYS A 30 -19.29 -19.56 -24.84
CA LYS A 30 -20.59 -19.90 -24.24
C LYS A 30 -20.96 -21.37 -24.43
N ASN A 31 -20.71 -21.92 -25.62
CA ASN A 31 -21.02 -23.32 -25.91
C ASN A 31 -20.11 -24.29 -25.13
N LEU A 32 -18.82 -23.98 -24.98
CA LEU A 32 -17.90 -24.74 -24.14
C LEU A 32 -18.30 -24.66 -22.66
N GLN A 33 -18.71 -23.48 -22.19
CA GLN A 33 -19.18 -23.28 -20.82
C GLN A 33 -20.46 -24.07 -20.52
N ALA A 34 -21.45 -24.05 -21.42
CA ALA A 34 -22.67 -24.85 -21.30
C ALA A 34 -22.39 -26.36 -21.30
N LEU A 35 -21.39 -26.80 -22.08
CA LEU A 35 -20.93 -28.20 -22.10
C LEU A 35 -20.22 -28.60 -20.81
N GLU A 36 -19.35 -27.74 -20.27
CA GLU A 36 -18.61 -27.96 -19.02
C GLU A 36 -19.54 -28.05 -17.80
N GLU A 37 -20.59 -27.23 -17.77
CA GLU A 37 -21.53 -27.18 -16.65
C GLU A 37 -22.68 -28.21 -16.76
N GLY A 38 -22.77 -28.91 -17.89
CA GLY A 38 -23.86 -29.87 -18.12
C GLY A 38 -25.24 -29.22 -18.11
N VAL A 39 -25.33 -27.96 -18.55
CA VAL A 39 -26.60 -27.24 -18.69
C VAL A 39 -27.17 -27.56 -20.07
N SER A 40 -28.24 -28.36 -20.10
CA SER A 40 -29.05 -28.59 -21.31
C SER A 40 -29.88 -27.34 -21.63
N SER A 41 -30.45 -27.24 -22.85
CA SER A 41 -31.42 -26.20 -23.20
C SER A 41 -32.65 -26.30 -22.28
N PRO A 42 -32.73 -25.54 -21.18
CA PRO A 42 -33.72 -25.78 -20.13
C PRO A 42 -35.08 -25.23 -20.57
N THR A 43 -36.14 -25.99 -20.32
CA THR A 43 -37.51 -25.66 -20.76
C THR A 43 -38.53 -25.65 -19.63
N THR A 44 -38.21 -26.26 -18.49
CA THR A 44 -39.05 -26.23 -17.28
C THR A 44 -38.48 -25.27 -16.23
N ILE A 45 -39.30 -24.88 -15.24
CA ILE A 45 -38.86 -24.05 -14.12
C ILE A 45 -37.72 -24.74 -13.36
N GLU A 46 -37.86 -26.04 -13.07
CA GLU A 46 -36.85 -26.83 -12.36
C GLU A 46 -35.51 -26.91 -13.13
N GLU A 47 -35.57 -27.11 -14.45
CA GLU A 47 -34.37 -27.09 -15.31
C GLU A 47 -33.71 -25.71 -15.37
N LEU A 48 -34.51 -24.63 -15.30
CA LEU A 48 -34.00 -23.26 -15.25
C LEU A 48 -33.34 -22.94 -13.90
N GLU A 49 -33.94 -23.38 -12.79
CA GLU A 49 -33.39 -23.23 -11.44
C GLU A 49 -32.07 -24.01 -11.29
N ASP A 50 -32.00 -25.28 -11.72
CA ASP A 50 -30.76 -26.07 -11.73
C ASP A 50 -29.66 -25.43 -12.58
N ALA A 51 -30.01 -24.85 -13.72
CA ALA A 51 -29.06 -24.10 -14.55
C ALA A 51 -28.50 -22.87 -13.83
N ILE A 52 -29.36 -22.10 -13.14
CA ILE A 52 -28.93 -20.92 -12.37
C ILE A 52 -27.96 -21.35 -11.25
N ASP A 53 -28.31 -22.38 -10.48
CA ASP A 53 -27.49 -22.88 -9.37
C ASP A 53 -26.08 -23.28 -9.82
N LYS A 54 -25.96 -23.92 -10.98
CA LYS A 54 -24.66 -24.30 -11.59
C LYS A 54 -23.81 -23.08 -11.94
N TYR A 55 -24.40 -22.06 -12.58
CA TYR A 55 -23.68 -20.83 -12.91
C TYR A 55 -23.32 -20.02 -11.65
N GLU A 56 -24.19 -19.98 -10.65
CA GLU A 56 -23.90 -19.32 -9.36
C GLU A 56 -22.73 -19.99 -8.63
N ALA A 57 -22.69 -21.33 -8.60
CA ALA A 57 -21.56 -22.09 -8.06
C ALA A 57 -20.25 -21.77 -8.80
N ARG A 58 -20.28 -21.70 -10.14
CA ARG A 58 -19.11 -21.33 -10.94
C ARG A 58 -18.66 -19.89 -10.66
N VAL A 59 -19.59 -18.95 -10.55
CA VAL A 59 -19.28 -17.56 -10.20
C VAL A 59 -18.59 -17.51 -8.84
N LEU A 60 -19.06 -18.29 -7.87
CA LEU A 60 -18.42 -18.41 -6.56
C LEU A 60 -16.98 -18.96 -6.69
N ASP A 61 -16.75 -20.03 -7.44
CA ASP A 61 -15.41 -20.59 -7.65
C ASP A 61 -14.45 -19.60 -8.31
N VAL A 62 -14.90 -18.90 -9.36
CA VAL A 62 -14.10 -17.87 -10.04
C VAL A 62 -13.81 -16.69 -9.11
N MET A 63 -14.80 -16.26 -8.32
CA MET A 63 -14.63 -15.21 -7.34
C MET A 63 -13.60 -15.60 -6.28
N LEU A 64 -13.67 -16.82 -5.74
CA LEU A 64 -12.70 -17.34 -4.77
C LEU A 64 -11.30 -17.42 -5.37
N ALA A 65 -11.17 -17.93 -6.60
CA ALA A 65 -9.88 -17.97 -7.30
C ALA A 65 -9.29 -16.56 -7.50
N ASN A 66 -10.11 -15.58 -7.92
CA ASN A 66 -9.68 -14.19 -8.06
C ASN A 66 -9.22 -13.58 -6.72
N GLN A 67 -9.96 -13.82 -5.64
CA GLN A 67 -9.55 -13.38 -4.30
C GLN A 67 -8.19 -13.98 -3.89
N GLN A 68 -7.96 -15.28 -4.19
CA GLN A 68 -6.69 -15.92 -3.92
C GLN A 68 -5.53 -15.28 -4.68
N ILE A 69 -5.72 -14.91 -5.95
CA ILE A 69 -4.69 -14.18 -6.73
C ILE A 69 -4.28 -12.89 -6.01
N GLY A 70 -5.26 -12.11 -5.53
CA GLY A 70 -4.97 -10.91 -4.74
C GLY A 70 -4.18 -11.19 -3.45
N ILE A 71 -4.46 -12.31 -2.77
CA ILE A 71 -3.73 -12.74 -1.56
C ILE A 71 -2.28 -13.04 -1.90
N TRP A 72 -2.04 -13.73 -3.02
CA TRP A 72 -0.68 -14.02 -3.49
C TRP A 72 0.08 -12.76 -3.86
N TYR A 73 -0.54 -11.78 -4.52
CA TYR A 73 0.08 -10.48 -4.79
C TYR A 73 0.45 -9.74 -3.51
N LYS A 74 -0.43 -9.74 -2.49
CA LYS A 74 -0.11 -9.16 -1.18
C LYS A 74 1.11 -9.85 -0.55
N MET A 75 1.14 -11.19 -0.53
CA MET A 75 2.26 -11.95 0.04
C MET A 75 3.56 -11.71 -0.74
N LEU A 76 3.49 -11.66 -2.06
CA LEU A 76 4.62 -11.38 -2.93
C LEU A 76 5.17 -9.97 -2.69
N GLY A 77 4.30 -8.97 -2.61
CA GLY A 77 4.67 -7.59 -2.26
C GLY A 77 5.37 -7.51 -0.91
N SER A 78 4.87 -8.22 0.11
CA SER A 78 5.55 -8.31 1.41
C SER A 78 6.94 -8.96 1.29
N ARG A 79 7.11 -10.02 0.49
CA ARG A 79 8.43 -10.64 0.28
C ARG A 79 9.41 -9.72 -0.43
N TYR A 80 8.95 -8.96 -1.43
CA TYR A 80 9.79 -7.97 -2.08
C TYR A 80 10.15 -6.81 -1.14
N LEU A 81 9.21 -6.39 -0.29
CA LEU A 81 9.46 -5.35 0.72
C LEU A 81 10.51 -5.79 1.75
N ASP A 82 10.40 -7.01 2.28
CA ASP A 82 11.38 -7.60 3.19
C ASP A 82 12.78 -7.67 2.56
N ALA A 83 12.84 -7.93 1.25
CA ALA A 83 14.06 -7.94 0.44
C ALA A 83 14.51 -6.54 -0.03
N GLN A 84 13.83 -5.46 0.38
CA GLN A 84 14.08 -4.07 -0.02
C GLN A 84 13.99 -3.81 -1.53
N MET A 85 13.28 -4.68 -2.26
CA MET A 85 13.02 -4.56 -3.70
C MET A 85 11.78 -3.68 -3.92
N TYR A 86 11.87 -2.39 -3.55
CA TYR A 86 10.70 -1.49 -3.45
C TYR A 86 9.91 -1.33 -4.76
N GLY A 87 10.56 -1.36 -5.92
CA GLY A 87 9.87 -1.29 -7.21
C GLY A 87 8.97 -2.51 -7.46
N LEU A 88 9.49 -3.72 -7.27
CA LEU A 88 8.71 -4.95 -7.42
C LEU A 88 7.63 -5.08 -6.33
N ALA A 89 7.94 -4.60 -5.11
CA ALA A 89 6.95 -4.54 -4.04
C ALA A 89 5.80 -3.60 -4.41
N LEU A 90 6.10 -2.41 -4.93
CA LEU A 90 5.12 -1.43 -5.40
C LEU A 90 4.19 -2.05 -6.45
N ASP A 91 4.74 -2.69 -7.48
CA ASP A 91 3.97 -3.34 -8.55
C ASP A 91 3.03 -4.43 -7.99
N ALA A 92 3.53 -5.27 -7.09
CA ALA A 92 2.75 -6.33 -6.47
C ALA A 92 1.63 -5.78 -5.57
N PHE A 93 1.89 -4.73 -4.80
CA PHE A 93 0.85 -4.09 -3.98
C PHE A 93 -0.21 -3.38 -4.83
N GLN A 94 0.17 -2.73 -5.93
CA GLN A 94 -0.78 -2.15 -6.89
C GLN A 94 -1.64 -3.24 -7.54
N LYS A 95 -1.07 -4.39 -7.87
CA LYS A 95 -1.87 -5.53 -8.33
C LYS A 95 -2.82 -6.02 -7.24
N ALA A 96 -2.40 -6.07 -5.98
CA ALA A 96 -3.26 -6.48 -4.87
C ALA A 96 -4.44 -5.50 -4.65
N THR A 97 -4.29 -4.19 -4.90
CA THR A 97 -5.40 -3.22 -4.75
C THR A 97 -6.49 -3.40 -5.81
N GLU A 98 -6.19 -4.00 -6.98
CA GLU A 98 -7.19 -4.36 -7.98
C GLU A 98 -8.18 -5.41 -7.43
N TYR A 99 -7.73 -6.31 -6.54
CA TYR A 99 -8.55 -7.34 -5.91
C TYR A 99 -9.15 -6.91 -4.57
N TYR A 100 -8.45 -6.03 -3.85
CA TYR A 100 -8.85 -5.56 -2.50
C TYR A 100 -8.84 -4.01 -2.41
N PRO A 101 -9.70 -3.30 -3.15
CA PRO A 101 -9.68 -1.83 -3.25
C PRO A 101 -10.12 -1.11 -1.96
N GLN A 102 -10.64 -1.86 -0.98
CA GLN A 102 -11.07 -1.33 0.32
C GLN A 102 -10.09 -1.67 1.45
N ASN A 103 -8.90 -2.19 1.14
CA ASN A 103 -7.91 -2.55 2.15
C ASN A 103 -6.90 -1.40 2.38
N PRO A 104 -6.97 -0.65 3.50
CA PRO A 104 -6.08 0.49 3.76
C PRO A 104 -4.61 0.08 3.84
N ASN A 105 -4.29 -1.14 4.30
CA ASN A 105 -2.91 -1.59 4.41
C ASN A 105 -2.20 -1.64 3.05
N LEU A 106 -2.92 -2.01 1.97
CA LEU A 106 -2.32 -2.10 0.64
C LEU A 106 -1.92 -0.72 0.12
N TYR A 107 -2.77 0.29 0.32
CA TYR A 107 -2.48 1.67 -0.07
C TYR A 107 -1.36 2.28 0.78
N TYR A 108 -1.28 1.94 2.07
CA TYR A 108 -0.11 2.29 2.88
C TYR A 108 1.19 1.70 2.33
N TYR A 109 1.20 0.43 1.93
CA TYR A 109 2.39 -0.18 1.34
C TYR A 109 2.74 0.39 -0.03
N VAL A 110 1.75 0.76 -0.86
CA VAL A 110 1.96 1.53 -2.09
C VAL A 110 2.64 2.86 -1.76
N GLY A 111 2.11 3.59 -0.77
CA GLY A 111 2.66 4.86 -0.30
C GLY A 111 4.12 4.72 0.15
N LEU A 112 4.39 3.75 1.00
CA LEU A 112 5.71 3.42 1.54
C LEU A 112 6.71 3.08 0.44
N CYS A 113 6.37 2.15 -0.45
CA CYS A 113 7.27 1.72 -1.52
C CYS A 113 7.56 2.87 -2.50
N ALA A 114 6.54 3.66 -2.86
CA ALA A 114 6.72 4.85 -3.70
C ALA A 114 7.65 5.88 -3.02
N GLY A 115 7.50 6.12 -1.71
CA GLY A 115 8.41 6.99 -0.95
C GLY A 115 9.87 6.50 -0.96
N TYR A 116 10.11 5.19 -0.90
CA TYR A 116 11.48 4.66 -1.08
C TYR A 116 11.98 4.81 -2.53
N MET A 117 11.11 4.59 -3.51
CA MET A 117 11.44 4.76 -4.93
C MET A 117 11.77 6.22 -5.28
N SER A 118 11.13 7.20 -4.64
CA SER A 118 11.45 8.62 -4.86
C SER A 118 12.88 8.95 -4.42
N LYS A 119 13.37 8.36 -3.33
CA LYS A 119 14.76 8.54 -2.84
C LYS A 119 15.78 7.90 -3.76
N GLN A 120 15.42 6.80 -4.42
CA GLN A 120 16.29 6.09 -5.36
C GLN A 120 16.25 6.64 -6.79
N ALA A 121 15.26 7.45 -7.14
CA ALA A 121 15.17 8.10 -8.44
C ALA A 121 16.35 9.06 -8.61
N LEU A 122 17.44 8.57 -9.21
CA LEU A 122 18.70 9.29 -9.37
C LEU A 122 18.50 10.60 -10.14
N ASP A 123 19.14 11.65 -9.65
CA ASP A 123 19.37 12.90 -10.38
C ASP A 123 20.66 12.75 -11.20
N TYR A 124 20.58 12.05 -12.33
CA TYR A 124 21.72 11.93 -13.25
C TYR A 124 22.14 13.28 -13.86
N GLY A 125 21.36 14.36 -13.68
CA GLY A 125 21.59 15.67 -14.27
C GLY A 125 22.09 16.76 -13.32
N GLY A 126 22.14 16.51 -12.01
CA GLY A 126 22.49 17.54 -11.00
C GLY A 126 21.54 18.75 -11.00
N THR A 127 20.31 18.59 -11.48
CA THR A 127 19.31 19.67 -11.63
C THR A 127 18.32 19.75 -10.46
N GLY A 128 18.42 18.83 -9.49
CA GLY A 128 17.58 18.81 -8.29
C GLY A 128 16.14 18.33 -8.51
N SER A 129 15.78 17.92 -9.72
CA SER A 129 14.40 17.56 -10.07
C SER A 129 14.35 16.56 -11.24
N THR A 130 14.42 15.26 -10.94
CA THR A 130 13.99 14.24 -11.91
C THR A 130 12.47 14.14 -11.79
N ALA A 131 11.71 14.38 -12.86
CA ALA A 131 10.24 14.26 -12.88
C ALA A 131 9.73 12.92 -12.28
N GLN A 132 10.54 11.87 -12.39
CA GLN A 132 10.30 10.57 -11.77
C GLN A 132 10.25 10.62 -10.23
N LYS A 133 11.15 11.36 -9.56
CA LYS A 133 11.11 11.57 -8.11
C LYS A 133 9.77 12.19 -7.70
N TYR A 134 9.35 13.26 -8.38
CA TYR A 134 8.06 13.91 -8.11
C TYR A 134 6.86 13.01 -8.35
N ASN A 135 6.89 12.17 -9.39
CA ASN A 135 5.82 11.19 -9.63
C ASN A 135 5.72 10.17 -8.50
N TYR A 136 6.85 9.68 -7.99
CA TYR A 136 6.86 8.79 -6.84
C TYR A 136 6.42 9.47 -5.54
N LEU A 137 6.79 10.74 -5.32
CA LEU A 137 6.30 11.51 -4.17
C LEU A 137 4.78 11.70 -4.21
N LYS A 138 4.22 12.04 -5.38
CA LYS A 138 2.76 12.12 -5.58
C LYS A 138 2.07 10.78 -5.35
N LEU A 139 2.66 9.69 -5.84
CA LEU A 139 2.13 8.34 -5.61
C LEU A 139 2.21 7.95 -4.13
N SER A 140 3.29 8.34 -3.45
CA SER A 140 3.47 8.15 -2.02
C SER A 140 2.36 8.84 -1.22
N GLU A 141 2.15 10.13 -1.49
CA GLU A 141 1.09 10.94 -0.89
C GLU A 141 -0.29 10.34 -1.15
N SER A 142 -0.61 10.03 -2.41
CA SER A 142 -1.88 9.43 -2.83
C SER A 142 -2.14 8.10 -2.13
N GLY A 143 -1.13 7.24 -2.00
CA GLY A 143 -1.22 5.96 -1.29
C GLY A 143 -1.56 6.15 0.19
N TYR A 144 -0.87 7.04 0.89
CA TYR A 144 -1.18 7.30 2.29
C TYR A 144 -2.53 7.98 2.49
N LEU A 145 -2.89 8.98 1.68
CA LEU A 145 -4.20 9.64 1.75
C LEU A 145 -5.33 8.65 1.52
N ARG A 146 -5.20 7.75 0.54
CA ARG A 146 -6.21 6.70 0.31
C ARG A 146 -6.30 5.72 1.47
N ALA A 147 -5.19 5.39 2.12
CA ALA A 147 -5.19 4.55 3.31
C ALA A 147 -5.93 5.22 4.48
N VAL A 148 -5.75 6.53 4.67
CA VAL A 148 -6.46 7.33 5.70
C VAL A 148 -7.94 7.53 5.34
N GLU A 149 -8.29 7.66 4.06
CA GLU A 149 -9.68 7.73 3.61
C GLU A 149 -10.45 6.45 3.95
N LEU A 150 -9.80 5.29 3.75
CA LEU A 150 -10.37 3.97 4.04
C LEU A 150 -10.41 3.66 5.55
N ASP A 151 -9.40 4.09 6.29
CA ASP A 151 -9.34 3.99 7.75
C ASP A 151 -8.78 5.30 8.34
N PRO A 152 -9.67 6.21 8.81
CA PRO A 152 -9.27 7.50 9.37
C PRO A 152 -8.41 7.42 10.64
N ASN A 153 -8.32 6.25 11.27
CA ASN A 153 -7.50 6.03 12.45
C ASN A 153 -6.22 5.24 12.14
N TYR A 154 -5.85 5.11 10.86
CA TYR A 154 -4.70 4.30 10.48
C TYR A 154 -3.37 5.00 10.78
N GLY A 155 -2.90 4.82 12.02
CA GLY A 155 -1.73 5.52 12.59
C GLY A 155 -0.48 5.46 11.72
N ARG A 156 -0.18 4.31 11.11
CA ARG A 156 0.97 4.15 10.21
C ARG A 156 0.90 5.06 8.98
N ALA A 157 -0.27 5.24 8.38
CA ALA A 157 -0.46 6.13 7.24
C ALA A 157 -0.45 7.61 7.65
N LEU A 158 -1.05 7.95 8.80
CA LEU A 158 -1.01 9.30 9.37
C LEU A 158 0.43 9.73 9.68
N TYR A 159 1.22 8.85 10.29
CA TYR A 159 2.65 9.07 10.52
C TYR A 159 3.43 9.18 9.19
N GLY A 160 3.14 8.31 8.22
CA GLY A 160 3.73 8.34 6.88
C GLY A 160 3.51 9.66 6.16
N LEU A 161 2.29 10.24 6.23
CA LEU A 161 1.99 11.58 5.72
C LEU A 161 2.80 12.66 6.44
N GLY A 162 2.86 12.62 7.77
CA GLY A 162 3.66 13.58 8.54
C GLY A 162 5.13 13.58 8.14
N VAL A 163 5.74 12.40 7.98
CA VAL A 163 7.12 12.25 7.50
C VAL A 163 7.27 12.78 6.07
N LEU A 164 6.36 12.42 5.17
CA LEU A 164 6.40 12.82 3.77
C LEU A 164 6.33 14.35 3.62
N TYR A 165 5.35 14.98 4.28
CA TYR A 165 5.14 16.41 4.22
C TYR A 165 6.30 17.20 4.81
N ILE A 166 6.83 16.78 5.97
CA ILE A 166 7.94 17.48 6.63
C ILE A 166 9.25 17.36 5.85
N PHE A 167 9.63 16.16 5.40
CA PHE A 167 10.99 15.90 4.93
C PHE A 167 11.15 15.82 3.42
N GLU A 168 10.10 15.48 2.68
CA GLU A 168 10.21 15.26 1.23
C GLU A 168 9.49 16.34 0.42
N LEU A 169 8.42 16.92 0.97
CA LEU A 169 7.62 17.96 0.33
C LEU A 169 7.85 19.36 0.92
N GLU A 170 8.53 19.47 2.07
CA GLU A 170 8.80 20.74 2.76
C GLU A 170 7.52 21.57 3.04
N GLN A 171 6.44 20.87 3.42
CA GLN A 171 5.11 21.42 3.73
C GLN A 171 4.71 21.08 5.17
N PRO A 172 5.35 21.68 6.19
CA PRO A 172 5.10 21.36 7.59
C PRO A 172 3.65 21.66 8.02
N ASP A 173 3.01 22.67 7.43
CA ASP A 173 1.61 23.03 7.67
C ASP A 173 0.64 21.91 7.26
N ALA A 174 0.88 21.26 6.12
CA ALA A 174 0.10 20.11 5.66
C ALA A 174 0.27 18.88 6.56
N ALA A 175 1.40 18.75 7.26
CA ALA A 175 1.67 17.65 8.18
C ALA A 175 0.85 17.72 9.47
N ILE A 176 0.59 18.92 9.99
CA ILE A 176 -0.05 19.17 11.29
C ILE A 176 -1.36 18.39 11.47
N PRO A 177 -2.39 18.52 10.60
CA PRO A 177 -3.67 17.84 10.84
C PRO A 177 -3.55 16.31 10.90
N HIS A 178 -2.64 15.72 10.13
CA HIS A 178 -2.39 14.27 10.14
C HIS A 178 -1.67 13.83 11.42
N LEU A 179 -0.70 14.61 11.88
CA LEU A 179 0.05 14.32 13.11
C LEU A 179 -0.79 14.58 14.37
N GLU A 180 -1.62 15.61 14.39
CA GLU A 180 -2.61 15.81 15.46
C GLU A 180 -3.57 14.62 15.52
N LYS A 181 -4.11 14.19 14.36
CA LYS A 181 -4.96 13.01 14.27
C LYS A 181 -4.25 11.76 14.77
N LEU A 182 -2.99 11.54 14.38
CA LEU A 182 -2.17 10.43 14.90
C LEU A 182 -2.14 10.43 16.42
N LEU A 183 -1.90 11.58 17.06
CA LEU A 183 -1.80 11.68 18.52
C LEU A 183 -3.16 11.58 19.24
N THR A 184 -4.29 11.66 18.52
CA THR A 184 -5.60 11.26 19.07
C THR A 184 -5.79 9.74 19.12
N VAL A 185 -5.18 9.02 18.17
CA VAL A 185 -5.27 7.55 18.07
C VAL A 185 -4.21 6.89 18.93
N GLU A 186 -2.98 7.39 18.86
CA GLU A 186 -1.79 6.84 19.53
C GLU A 186 -1.22 7.91 20.46
N THR A 187 -1.86 8.09 21.61
CA THR A 187 -1.61 9.19 22.55
C THR A 187 -0.19 9.23 23.14
N ARG A 188 0.58 8.14 23.01
CA ARG A 188 1.96 7.99 23.48
C ARG A 188 2.98 7.80 22.33
N HIS A 189 2.61 8.12 21.09
CA HIS A 189 3.51 7.98 19.94
C HIS A 189 4.59 9.07 19.94
N THR A 190 5.70 8.83 20.65
CA THR A 190 6.76 9.83 20.89
C THR A 190 7.35 10.39 19.61
N ASP A 191 7.57 9.56 18.58
CA ASP A 191 8.14 10.03 17.31
C ASP A 191 7.17 10.95 16.56
N GLY A 192 5.86 10.70 16.72
CA GLY A 192 4.80 11.56 16.19
C GLY A 192 4.73 12.90 16.92
N MET A 193 4.96 12.90 18.24
CA MET A 193 5.08 14.14 19.01
C MET A 193 6.28 14.97 18.57
N PHE A 194 7.43 14.34 18.31
CA PHE A 194 8.60 15.03 17.77
C PHE A 194 8.32 15.66 16.40
N LEU A 195 7.67 14.92 15.49
CA LEU A 195 7.29 15.45 14.18
C LEU A 195 6.29 16.60 14.30
N LEU A 196 5.29 16.49 15.17
CA LEU A 196 4.32 17.56 15.36
C LEU A 196 4.96 18.81 15.97
N ALA A 197 5.86 18.64 16.95
CA ALA A 197 6.63 19.74 17.53
C ALA A 197 7.50 20.43 16.46
N ASN A 198 8.14 19.66 15.59
CA ASN A 198 8.93 20.18 14.48
C ASN A 198 8.05 20.93 13.46
N ALA A 199 6.89 20.38 13.10
CA ALA A 199 5.93 21.05 12.22
C ALA A 199 5.49 22.39 12.81
N TYR A 200 5.11 22.43 14.09
CA TYR A 200 4.76 23.66 14.80
C TYR A 200 5.91 24.66 14.86
N TYR A 201 7.14 24.21 15.08
CA TYR A 201 8.31 25.08 15.06
C TYR A 201 8.50 25.73 13.68
N GLN A 202 8.39 24.95 12.61
CA GLN A 202 8.55 25.45 11.24
C GLN A 202 7.39 26.37 10.79
N THR A 203 6.21 26.23 11.38
CA THR A 203 5.06 27.14 11.15
C THR A 203 4.98 28.29 12.14
N TYR A 204 6.02 28.51 12.95
CA TYR A 204 6.12 29.59 13.96
C TYR A 204 5.11 29.48 15.12
N GLU A 205 4.49 28.31 15.31
CA GLU A 205 3.58 28.02 16.42
C GLU A 205 4.36 27.54 17.66
N TYR A 206 5.27 28.37 18.15
CA TYR A 206 6.26 28.00 19.17
C TYR A 206 5.66 27.49 20.48
N ASP A 207 4.56 28.09 20.96
CA ASP A 207 3.88 27.65 22.18
C ASP A 207 3.42 26.18 22.07
N LYS A 208 2.90 25.79 20.90
CA LYS A 208 2.45 24.41 20.65
C LYS A 208 3.63 23.46 20.51
N ALA A 209 4.72 23.88 19.87
CA ALA A 209 5.95 23.09 19.79
C ALA A 209 6.54 22.80 21.19
N VAL A 210 6.63 23.83 22.05
CA VAL A 210 7.07 23.68 23.44
C VAL A 210 6.17 22.71 24.21
N ALA A 211 4.84 22.84 24.08
CA ALA A 211 3.90 21.94 24.74
C ALA A 211 4.06 20.47 24.31
N MET A 212 4.40 20.21 23.05
CA MET A 212 4.69 18.85 22.59
C MET A 212 5.99 18.31 23.18
N TYR A 213 7.05 19.12 23.28
CA TYR A 213 8.28 18.70 23.94
C TYR A 213 8.08 18.42 25.43
N ASP A 214 7.33 19.26 26.13
CA ASP A 214 6.98 19.02 27.54
C ASP A 214 6.25 17.69 27.73
N LYS A 215 5.28 17.40 26.86
CA LYS A 215 4.59 16.10 26.87
C LYS A 215 5.55 14.93 26.66
N ILE A 216 6.56 15.07 25.79
CA ILE A 216 7.58 14.03 25.61
C ILE A 216 8.40 13.86 26.91
N ILE A 217 8.89 14.95 27.48
CA ILE A 217 9.71 14.98 28.71
C ILE A 217 8.97 14.33 29.89
N GLU A 218 7.66 14.54 30.00
CA GLU A 218 6.80 14.00 31.05
C GLU A 218 6.48 12.51 30.86
N THR A 219 6.33 12.05 29.61
CA THR A 219 5.73 10.72 29.32
C THR A 219 6.71 9.66 28.81
N THR A 220 7.89 10.06 28.34
CA THR A 220 8.90 9.13 27.83
C THR A 220 9.68 8.47 28.97
N THR A 221 10.02 7.19 28.79
CA THR A 221 10.95 6.47 29.68
C THR A 221 12.38 6.46 29.13
N SER A 222 12.58 6.90 27.88
CA SER A 222 13.91 6.98 27.26
C SER A 222 14.62 8.27 27.67
N SER A 223 15.76 8.13 28.34
CA SER A 223 16.63 9.26 28.70
C SER A 223 17.14 10.02 27.47
N GLU A 224 17.43 9.31 26.38
CA GLU A 224 17.86 9.89 25.11
C GLU A 224 16.76 10.77 24.50
N LYS A 225 15.55 10.24 24.36
CA LYS A 225 14.41 11.02 23.83
C LYS A 225 14.07 12.19 24.75
N LYS A 226 14.21 12.03 26.07
CA LYS A 226 14.00 13.12 27.02
C LYS A 226 15.02 14.25 26.81
N ALA A 227 16.31 13.93 26.77
CA ALA A 227 17.36 14.91 26.52
C ALA A 227 17.21 15.59 25.15
N GLN A 228 16.80 14.84 24.12
CA GLN A 228 16.52 15.41 22.80
C GLN A 228 15.34 16.39 22.84
N ALA A 229 14.26 16.07 23.57
CA ALA A 229 13.13 16.98 23.73
C ALA A 229 13.50 18.24 24.53
N GLU A 230 14.31 18.11 25.59
CA GLU A 230 14.82 19.25 26.36
C GLU A 230 15.68 20.19 25.49
N ALA A 231 16.60 19.62 24.69
CA ALA A 231 17.44 20.39 23.78
C ALA A 231 16.62 21.10 22.69
N ASN A 232 15.69 20.40 22.05
CA ASN A 232 14.84 21.00 21.03
C ASN A 232 13.92 22.07 21.61
N LYS A 233 13.37 21.87 22.81
CA LYS A 233 12.57 22.88 23.50
C LYS A 233 13.35 24.16 23.73
N LEU A 234 14.64 24.07 24.12
CA LEU A 234 15.48 25.25 24.30
C LEU A 234 15.63 26.05 22.99
N ILE A 235 15.87 25.37 21.87
CA ILE A 235 15.97 25.99 20.54
C ILE A 235 14.67 26.75 20.19
N VAL A 236 13.52 26.13 20.45
CA VAL A 236 12.21 26.78 20.20
C VAL A 236 12.02 28.03 21.08
N LEU A 237 12.37 27.94 22.37
CA LEU A 237 12.26 29.08 23.28
C LEU A 237 13.17 30.23 22.85
N GLU A 238 14.42 29.95 22.48
CA GLU A 238 15.34 30.97 21.96
C GLU A 238 14.79 31.64 20.70
N ALA A 239 14.22 30.87 19.76
CA ALA A 239 13.59 31.41 18.57
C ALA A 239 12.36 32.28 18.89
N ALA A 240 11.56 31.91 19.89
CA ALA A 240 10.39 32.67 20.32
C ALA A 240 10.75 34.02 20.96
N TYR A 241 11.84 34.10 21.73
CA TYR A 241 12.32 35.35 22.35
C TYR A 241 13.08 36.29 21.39
N ALA A 242 13.45 35.80 20.20
CA ALA A 242 14.16 36.57 19.19
C ALA A 242 13.22 37.36 18.26
N GLN A 243 11.90 37.18 18.37
CA GLN A 243 10.86 37.91 17.62
C GLN A 243 10.35 39.13 18.40
#